data_AF-A0A7X9DFU8-F1
#
_entry.id   AF-A0A7X9DFU8-F1
#
_cell.length_a   1.000
_cell.length_b   1.000
_cell.length_c   1.000
_cell.angle_alpha   90.00
_cell.angle_beta   90.00
_cell.angle_gamma   90.00
#
_symmetry.space_group_name_H-M   'P 1'
#
loop_
_entity.id
_entity.type
_entity.pdbx_description
1 polymer ?
#
loop_
_entity_poly.entity_id
_entity_poly.type
_entity_poly.pdbx_seq_one_letter_code
_entity_poly.pdbx_strand_id
1 'polypeptide(L)'
;MILTCPNRLWEWVHWLTAAININHSEGPHRFLKRKELLKCIKRNDMKILEENSTIILPFNNKVSIAIDRFLEKYLPEYIKRHIALRRTFVLRKGV
;
A
#
# COMPACT_ATOMS: atom_id res chain seq x y z
N MET A 1 -2.00 -6.26 -16.02
CA MET A 1 -1.35 -6.75 -14.79
C MET A 1 -1.85 -5.91 -13.63
N ILE A 2 -2.16 -6.52 -12.49
CA ILE A 2 -2.53 -5.80 -11.27
C ILE A 2 -1.37 -5.97 -10.30
N LEU A 3 -0.74 -4.87 -9.89
CA LEU A 3 0.38 -4.86 -8.96
C LEU A 3 -0.08 -4.28 -7.63
N THR A 4 -0.06 -5.09 -6.58
CA THR A 4 -0.41 -4.64 -5.23
C THR A 4 0.87 -4.53 -4.39
N CYS A 5 1.15 -3.36 -3.84
CA CYS A 5 2.32 -3.12 -3.01
C CYS A 5 1.93 -2.49 -1.66
N PRO A 6 2.58 -2.90 -0.57
CA PRO A 6 2.44 -2.24 0.72
C PRO A 6 3.07 -0.84 0.68
N ASN A 7 2.59 0.04 1.54
CA ASN A 7 3.10 1.39 1.66
C ASN A 7 4.28 1.44 2.63
N ARG A 8 5.35 2.12 2.21
CA ARG A 8 6.56 2.32 3.01
C ARG A 8 6.32 2.93 4.40
N LEU A 9 5.29 3.76 4.58
CA LEU A 9 4.98 4.31 5.91
C LEU A 9 4.59 3.23 6.94
N TRP A 10 4.28 2.01 6.49
CA TRP A 10 3.96 0.88 7.37
C TRP A 10 5.16 -0.05 7.61
N GLU A 11 6.33 0.23 7.00
CA GLU A 11 7.56 -0.56 7.17
C GLU A 11 7.95 -0.69 8.65
N TRP A 12 7.78 0.36 9.47
CA TRP A 12 8.05 0.32 10.90
C TRP A 12 7.08 -0.59 11.68
N VAL A 13 5.81 -0.67 11.26
CA VAL A 13 4.83 -1.58 11.88
C VAL A 13 5.20 -3.02 11.58
N HIS A 14 5.62 -3.30 10.34
CA HIS A 14 6.13 -4.62 9.96
C HIS A 14 7.42 -4.98 10.71
N TRP A 15 8.31 -4.01 10.92
CA TRP A 15 9.50 -4.20 11.74
C TRP A 15 9.16 -4.46 13.21
N LEU A 16 8.23 -3.69 13.79
CA LEU A 16 7.77 -3.85 15.18
C LEU A 16 7.11 -5.21 15.40
N THR A 17 6.23 -5.62 14.48
CA THR A 17 5.55 -6.92 14.54
C THR A 17 6.53 -8.08 14.34
N ALA A 18 7.59 -7.90 13.53
CA ALA A 18 8.69 -8.85 13.45
C ALA A 18 9.52 -8.89 14.75
N ALA A 19 9.80 -7.75 15.38
CA ALA A 19 10.53 -7.68 16.64
C ALA A 19 9.76 -8.34 17.81
N ILE A 20 8.43 -8.23 17.82
CA ILE A 20 7.54 -8.88 18.80
C ILE A 20 7.23 -10.34 18.40
N ASN A 21 7.79 -10.82 17.29
CA ASN A 21 7.65 -12.20 16.80
C ASN A 21 6.19 -12.62 16.52
N ILE A 22 5.34 -11.65 16.18
CA ILE A 22 3.91 -11.85 15.83
C ILE A 22 3.75 -12.18 14.33
N ASN A 23 4.78 -11.95 13.51
CA ASN A 23 4.72 -12.21 12.08
C ASN A 23 5.16 -13.63 11.70
N HIS A 24 4.57 -14.12 10.60
CA HIS A 24 4.90 -15.39 9.95
C HIS A 24 6.30 -15.38 9.30
N SER A 25 7.40 -15.29 10.06
CA SER A 25 8.78 -15.64 9.64
C SER A 25 9.37 -15.05 8.34
N GLU A 26 8.71 -14.09 7.66
CA GLU A 26 9.20 -13.56 6.37
C GLU A 26 10.39 -12.58 6.51
N GLY A 27 10.74 -12.20 7.75
CA GLY A 27 11.88 -11.33 8.06
C GLY A 27 11.62 -9.84 7.78
N PRO A 28 12.62 -8.96 7.97
CA PRO A 28 12.46 -7.53 7.71
C PRO A 28 12.37 -7.27 6.20
N HIS A 29 11.19 -6.84 5.73
CA HIS A 29 10.98 -6.46 4.34
C HIS A 29 11.26 -4.99 4.09
N ARG A 30 12.02 -4.71 3.03
CA ARG A 30 12.18 -3.35 2.53
C ARG A 30 11.07 -3.01 1.55
N PHE A 31 10.26 -2.02 1.87
CA PHE A 31 9.21 -1.54 0.98
C PHE A 31 9.73 -0.50 -0.02
N LEU A 32 9.36 -0.66 -1.29
CA LEU A 32 9.74 0.26 -2.35
C LEU A 32 8.98 1.58 -2.24
N LYS A 33 9.68 2.70 -2.46
CA LYS A 33 9.05 4.00 -2.58
C LYS A 33 8.21 4.05 -3.85
N ARG A 34 7.16 4.88 -3.85
CA ARG A 34 6.34 5.14 -5.05
C ARG A 34 7.20 5.55 -6.25
N LYS A 35 8.18 6.42 -6.06
CA LYS A 35 9.09 6.85 -7.14
C LYS A 35 9.89 5.70 -7.75
N GLU A 36 10.29 4.72 -6.94
CA GLU A 36 11.03 3.53 -7.41
C GLU A 36 10.10 2.62 -8.21
N LEU A 37 8.88 2.38 -7.71
CA LEU A 37 7.84 1.62 -8.42
C LEU A 37 7.51 2.25 -9.78
N LEU A 38 7.27 3.56 -9.83
CA LEU A 38 6.98 4.27 -11.09
C LEU A 38 8.15 4.18 -12.07
N LYS A 39 9.39 4.29 -11.58
CA LYS A 39 10.59 4.14 -12.41
C LYS A 39 10.70 2.72 -12.98
N CYS A 40 10.43 1.70 -12.17
CA CYS A 40 10.40 0.30 -12.62
C CYS A 40 9.29 0.05 -13.64
N ILE A 41 8.08 0.54 -13.40
CA ILE A 41 6.95 0.39 -14.33
C ILE A 41 7.28 1.04 -15.68
N LYS A 42 7.79 2.28 -15.66
CA LYS A 42 8.20 2.99 -16.87
C LYS A 42 9.33 2.29 -17.61
N ARG A 43 10.32 1.74 -16.88
CA ARG A 43 11.46 1.00 -17.45
C ARG A 43 11.04 -0.30 -18.15
N ASN A 44 9.93 -0.91 -17.75
CA ASN A 44 9.43 -2.16 -18.32
C ASN A 44 8.34 -1.92 -19.39
N ASP A 45 8.31 -0.71 -19.98
CA ASP A 45 7.30 -0.31 -20.96
C ASP A 45 5.88 -0.65 -20.52
N MET A 46 5.53 -0.34 -19.27
CA MET A 46 4.18 -0.49 -18.75
C MET A 46 3.53 0.89 -18.55
N LYS A 47 2.25 0.99 -18.94
CA LYS A 47 1.40 2.17 -18.68
C LYS A 47 0.54 1.91 -17.46
N ILE A 48 0.46 2.91 -16.58
CA ILE A 48 -0.44 2.90 -15.43
C ILE A 48 -1.80 3.41 -15.91
N LEU A 49 -2.81 2.56 -15.85
CA LEU A 49 -4.19 2.94 -16.14
C LEU A 49 -4.83 3.57 -14.90
N GLU A 50 -4.66 2.92 -13.75
CA GLU A 50 -5.22 3.37 -12.47
C GLU A 50 -4.24 3.11 -11.32
N GLU A 51 -4.28 4.00 -10.33
CA GLU A 51 -3.56 3.86 -9.05
C GLU A 51 -4.59 4.08 -7.92
N ASN A 52 -4.88 3.00 -7.20
CA ASN A 52 -5.81 3.02 -6.06
C ASN A 52 -5.05 2.78 -4.77
N SER A 53 -5.39 3.53 -3.72
CA SER A 53 -4.83 3.35 -2.39
C SER A 53 -5.94 2.92 -1.43
N THR A 54 -5.80 1.74 -0.83
CA THR A 54 -6.86 1.08 -0.06
C THR A 54 -6.38 0.66 1.32
N ILE A 55 -7.32 0.58 2.26
CA ILE A 55 -7.14 0.13 3.65
C ILE A 55 -6.28 1.10 4.44
N ILE A 56 -6.85 1.77 5.43
CA ILE A 56 -6.14 2.72 6.31
C ILE A 56 -5.88 2.09 7.68
N LEU A 57 -6.79 1.24 8.15
CA LEU A 57 -6.65 0.54 9.43
C LEU A 57 -6.79 -0.98 9.24
N PRO A 58 -5.76 -1.80 9.58
CA PRO A 58 -5.78 -3.24 9.37
C PRO A 58 -6.36 -3.99 10.58
N PHE A 59 -7.37 -3.42 11.25
CA PHE A 59 -7.93 -3.97 12.49
C PHE A 59 -9.38 -4.43 12.29
N ASN A 60 -9.67 -5.68 12.64
CA ASN A 60 -11.00 -6.30 12.51
C ASN A 60 -11.96 -5.94 13.68
N ASN A 61 -11.83 -4.75 14.27
CA ASN A 61 -12.73 -4.28 15.31
C ASN A 61 -13.84 -3.42 14.68
N LYS A 62 -15.07 -3.49 15.21
CA LYS A 62 -16.24 -2.76 14.68
C LYS A 62 -15.99 -1.25 14.59
N VAL A 63 -15.28 -0.69 15.57
CA VAL A 63 -14.88 0.73 15.60
C VAL A 63 -13.86 1.03 14.50
N SER A 64 -12.85 0.18 14.33
CA SER A 64 -11.83 0.34 13.29
C SER A 64 -12.42 0.27 11.89
N ILE A 65 -13.38 -0.63 11.64
CA ILE A 65 -14.07 -0.74 10.35
C ILE A 65 -14.91 0.52 10.05
N ALA A 66 -15.57 1.07 11.07
CA ALA A 66 -16.35 2.30 10.91
C ALA A 66 -15.45 3.51 10.60
N ILE A 67 -14.30 3.62 11.28
CA ILE A 67 -13.29 4.66 11.02
C ILE A 67 -12.67 4.47 9.63
N ASP A 68 -12.34 3.24 9.24
CA ASP A 68 -11.78 2.94 7.92
C ASP A 68 -12.75 3.36 6.80
N ARG A 69 -14.04 3.01 6.90
CA ARG A 69 -15.09 3.47 5.97
C ARG A 69 -15.25 4.98 5.94
N PHE A 70 -15.19 5.63 7.10
CA PHE A 70 -15.29 7.09 7.18
C PHE A 70 -14.10 7.75 6.48
N LEU A 71 -12.89 7.27 6.74
CA LEU A 71 -11.67 7.78 6.12
C LEU A 71 -11.64 7.47 4.61
N GLU A 72 -12.10 6.30 4.16
CA GLU A 72 -12.22 6.01 2.74
C GLU A 72 -13.17 6.98 2.03
N LYS A 73 -14.25 7.42 2.69
CA LYS A 73 -15.24 8.33 2.11
C LYS A 73 -14.80 9.80 2.13
N TYR A 74 -14.16 10.26 3.20
CA TYR A 74 -13.89 11.69 3.42
C TYR A 74 -12.43 12.10 3.18
N LEU A 75 -11.49 11.16 3.18
CA LEU A 75 -10.08 11.50 3.07
C LEU A 75 -9.76 11.90 1.61
N PRO A 76 -9.01 12.98 1.36
CA PRO A 76 -8.56 13.34 0.03
C PRO A 76 -7.58 12.29 -0.54
N GLU A 77 -7.62 12.09 -1.86
CA GLU A 77 -6.79 11.13 -2.60
C GLU A 77 -5.28 11.28 -2.30
N TYR A 78 -4.82 12.52 -2.14
CA TYR A 78 -3.43 12.84 -1.80
C TYR A 78 -3.02 12.24 -0.45
N ILE A 79 -3.90 12.33 0.55
CA ILE A 79 -3.62 11.82 1.89
C ILE A 79 -3.74 10.29 1.90
N LYS A 80 -4.76 9.72 1.22
CA LYS A 80 -4.89 8.26 1.07
C LYS A 80 -3.64 7.62 0.49
N ARG A 81 -3.04 8.22 -0.55
CA ARG A 81 -1.79 7.72 -1.15
C ARG A 81 -0.64 7.61 -0.17
N HIS A 82 -0.61 8.45 0.87
CA HIS A 82 0.42 8.42 1.88
C HIS A 82 0.08 7.52 3.06
N ILE A 83 -1.16 7.48 3.53
CA ILE A 83 -1.51 6.79 4.78
C ILE A 83 -2.00 5.36 4.56
N ALA A 84 -2.67 5.08 3.43
CA ALA A 84 -3.20 3.76 3.14
C ALA A 84 -2.08 2.70 3.14
N LEU A 85 -2.38 1.55 3.74
CA LEU A 85 -1.51 0.39 3.86
C LEU A 85 -1.13 -0.18 2.51
N ARG A 86 -2.08 -0.17 1.57
CA ARG A 86 -1.96 -0.89 0.32
C ARG A 86 -2.14 0.08 -0.85
N ARG A 87 -1.29 -0.08 -1.84
CA ARG A 87 -1.40 0.59 -3.14
C ARG A 87 -1.56 -0.45 -4.21
N THR A 88 -2.49 -0.21 -5.12
CA THR A 88 -2.80 -1.11 -6.23
C THR A 88 -2.65 -0.34 -7.52
N PHE A 89 -1.86 -0.89 -8.44
CA PHE A 89 -1.64 -0.32 -9.76
C PHE A 89 -2.25 -1.27 -10.81
N VAL A 90 -3.14 -0.72 -11.63
CA VAL A 90 -3.64 -1.41 -12.83
C VAL A 90 -2.71 -1.03 -13.98
N LEU A 91 -1.95 -2.01 -14.46
CA LEU A 91 -0.92 -1.83 -15.47
C LEU A 91 -1.35 -2.46 -16.79
N ARG A 92 -1.12 -1.73 -17.88
CA ARG A 92 -1.23 -2.21 -19.26
C ARG A 92 0.16 -2.28 -19.87
N LYS A 93 0.42 -3.30 -20.70
CA LYS A 93 1.63 -3.34 -21.52
C LYS A 93 1.63 -2.14 -22.48
N GLY A 94 2.70 -1.37 -22.45
CA GLY A 94 2.98 -0.31 -23.41
C GLY A 94 3.04 -0.90 -24.81
N VAL A 95 2.41 -0.19 -25.75
CA VAL A 95 2.58 -0.43 -27.17
C VAL A 95 3.86 0.26 -27.59
#